data_AF-A0A5C5V6W4-F1
#
_entry.id   AF-A0A5C5V6W4-F1
#
_cell.length_a   1.000
_cell.length_b   1.000
_cell.length_c   1.000
_cell.angle_alpha   90.00
_cell.angle_beta   90.00
_cell.angle_gamma   90.00
#
_symmetry.space_group_name_H-M   'P 1'
#
loop_
_entity.id
_entity.type
_entity.pdbx_description
1 polymer ?
#
loop_
_entity_poly.entity_id
_entity_poly.type
_entity_poly.pdbx_seq_one_letter_code
_entity_poly.pdbx_strand_id
1 'polypeptide(L)'
;MWSRVVEIMLACWLAISPLIFHGAAPPAALWFEHLTAALLVMTFASLSYWPPMRHAHLASVLCGGWLVLHYYLTSSGEGTPIAQNAILTGLMILMFAIIPNRASRPPTAWSRLNEQITGDA
;
A
#
# COMPACT_ATOMS: atom_id res chain seq x y z
N MET A 1 1.14 1.17 -13.23
CA MET A 1 0.14 2.06 -12.59
C MET A 1 -0.95 1.31 -11.85
N TRP A 2 -1.38 0.13 -12.32
CA TRP A 2 -2.36 -0.69 -11.60
C TRP A 2 -1.99 -0.95 -10.12
N SER A 3 -0.71 -1.19 -9.80
CA SER A 3 -0.26 -1.36 -8.40
C SER A 3 -0.64 -0.20 -7.48
N ARG A 4 -0.56 1.05 -7.94
CA ARG A 4 -0.93 2.23 -7.14
C ARG A 4 -2.45 2.32 -6.94
N VAL A 5 -3.23 1.92 -7.94
CA VAL A 5 -4.69 1.82 -7.81
C VAL A 5 -5.06 0.77 -6.75
N VAL A 6 -4.38 -0.38 -6.76
CA VAL A 6 -4.61 -1.43 -5.74
C VAL A 6 -4.25 -0.94 -4.34
N GLU A 7 -3.17 -0.19 -4.16
CA GLU A 7 -2.84 0.41 -2.86
C GLU A 7 -3.90 1.39 -2.35
N ILE A 8 -4.46 2.20 -3.24
CA ILE A 8 -5.58 3.11 -2.92
C ILE A 8 -6.80 2.28 -2.49
N MET A 9 -7.12 1.19 -3.21
CA MET A 9 -8.21 0.29 -2.83
C MET A 9 -7.96 -0.37 -1.47
N LEU A 10 -6.74 -0.80 -1.18
CA LEU A 10 -6.33 -1.35 0.10
C LEU A 10 -6.39 -0.31 1.23
N ALA A 11 -6.05 0.95 0.95
CA ALA A 11 -6.21 2.05 1.91
C ALA A 11 -7.69 2.31 2.23
N CYS A 12 -8.56 2.31 1.22
CA CYS A 12 -10.01 2.39 1.43
C CYS A 12 -10.52 1.20 2.26
N TRP A 13 -10.08 -0.01 1.94
CA TRP A 13 -10.41 -1.21 2.72
C TRP A 13 -9.96 -1.08 4.17
N LEU A 14 -8.72 -0.65 4.41
CA LEU A 14 -8.17 -0.44 5.74
C LEU A 14 -9.00 0.56 6.54
N ALA A 15 -9.41 1.68 5.94
CA ALA A 15 -10.24 2.69 6.57
C ALA A 15 -11.65 2.17 6.97
N ILE A 16 -12.23 1.28 6.16
CA ILE A 16 -13.58 0.73 6.39
C ILE A 16 -13.54 -0.47 7.34
N SER A 17 -12.47 -1.25 7.35
CA SER A 17 -12.40 -2.53 8.05
C SER A 17 -12.73 -2.49 9.56
N PRO A 18 -12.42 -1.42 10.34
CA PRO A 18 -12.85 -1.33 11.74
C PRO A 18 -14.38 -1.38 11.92
N LEU A 19 -15.15 -0.83 10.97
CA LEU A 19 -16.62 -0.87 11.01
C LEU A 19 -17.16 -2.30 10.89
N ILE A 20 -16.47 -3.14 10.12
CA ILE A 20 -16.89 -4.52 9.84
C ILE A 20 -16.53 -5.43 11.02
N PHE A 21 -15.31 -5.30 11.55
CA PHE A 21 -14.76 -6.26 12.52
C PHE A 21 -14.98 -5.91 13.99
N HIS A 22 -15.32 -4.68 14.35
CA HIS A 22 -15.34 -4.24 15.76
C HIS A 22 -16.73 -3.96 16.36
N GLY A 23 -17.82 -4.05 15.58
CA GLY A 23 -19.17 -3.85 16.10
C GLY A 23 -19.38 -2.47 16.75
N ALA A 24 -20.10 -2.42 17.88
CA ALA A 24 -20.76 -1.20 18.39
C ALA A 24 -19.84 -0.15 19.06
N ALA A 25 -18.62 -0.50 19.51
CA ALA A 25 -17.75 0.46 20.20
C ALA A 25 -16.25 0.09 20.16
N PRO A 26 -15.61 0.18 18.99
CA PRO A 26 -14.15 0.09 18.91
C PRO A 26 -13.42 1.15 19.75
N PRO A 27 -12.31 0.77 20.41
CA PRO A 27 -11.39 1.73 21.03
C PRO A 27 -10.98 2.81 20.02
N ALA A 28 -11.07 4.09 20.42
CA ALA A 28 -10.71 5.22 19.57
C ALA A 28 -9.26 5.14 19.05
N ALA A 29 -8.36 4.52 19.81
CA ALA A 29 -6.97 4.30 19.42
C ALA A 29 -6.85 3.42 18.16
N LEU A 30 -7.60 2.32 18.08
CA LEU A 30 -7.57 1.42 16.90
C LEU A 30 -8.10 2.13 15.65
N TRP A 31 -9.16 2.93 15.80
CA TRP A 31 -9.67 3.76 14.72
C TRP A 31 -8.63 4.74 14.20
N PHE A 32 -7.97 5.44 15.13
CA PHE A 32 -6.96 6.43 14.78
C PHE A 32 -5.78 5.78 14.04
N GLU A 33 -5.31 4.63 14.48
CA GLU A 33 -4.22 3.89 13.82
C GLU A 33 -4.60 3.46 12.40
N HIS A 34 -5.78 2.84 12.21
CA HIS A 34 -6.23 2.37 10.89
C HIS A 34 -6.45 3.52 9.92
N LEU A 35 -7.11 4.60 10.37
CA LEU A 35 -7.34 5.78 9.54
C LEU A 35 -6.03 6.48 9.19
N THR A 36 -5.11 6.61 10.14
CA THR A 36 -3.81 7.24 9.89
C THR A 36 -3.01 6.43 8.88
N ALA A 37 -2.94 5.11 9.04
CA ALA A 37 -2.27 4.23 8.09
C ALA A 37 -2.93 4.29 6.70
N ALA A 38 -4.27 4.27 6.63
CA ALA A 38 -5.01 4.39 5.38
C ALA A 38 -4.72 5.71 4.66
N LEU A 39 -4.79 6.84 5.37
CA LEU A 39 -4.50 8.17 4.80
C LEU A 39 -3.06 8.29 4.33
N LEU A 40 -2.10 7.76 5.07
CA LEU A 40 -0.69 7.75 4.66
C LEU A 40 -0.49 6.96 3.37
N VAL A 41 -0.99 5.72 3.31
CA VAL A 41 -0.87 4.86 2.11
C VAL A 41 -1.57 5.51 0.92
N MET A 42 -2.78 6.04 1.12
CA MET A 42 -3.53 6.77 0.09
C MET A 42 -2.73 7.96 -0.46
N THR A 43 -2.13 8.74 0.44
CA THR A 43 -1.34 9.93 0.09
C THR A 43 -0.08 9.54 -0.65
N PHE A 44 0.68 8.56 -0.17
CA PHE A 44 1.91 8.09 -0.81
C PHE A 44 1.65 7.47 -2.19
N ALA A 45 0.59 6.68 -2.33
CA ALA A 45 0.18 6.11 -3.61
C ALA A 45 -0.21 7.22 -4.60
N SER A 46 -0.99 8.22 -4.17
CA SER A 46 -1.40 9.36 -4.98
C SER A 46 -0.22 10.25 -5.39
N LEU A 47 0.67 10.54 -4.44
CA LEU A 47 1.84 11.38 -4.66
C LEU A 47 2.85 10.73 -5.61
N SER A 48 2.86 9.40 -5.67
CA SER A 48 3.72 8.65 -6.59
C SER A 48 3.40 8.87 -8.07
N TYR A 49 2.21 9.37 -8.41
CA TYR A 49 1.87 9.76 -9.78
C TYR A 49 2.63 11.02 -10.22
N TRP A 50 3.06 11.85 -9.27
CA TRP A 50 3.83 13.05 -9.58
C TRP A 50 5.29 12.68 -9.89
N PRO A 51 5.86 13.05 -11.05
CA PRO A 51 7.22 12.67 -11.44
C PRO A 51 8.35 12.93 -10.43
N PRO A 52 8.41 14.07 -9.69
CA PRO A 52 9.45 14.29 -8.69
C PRO A 52 9.34 13.33 -7.50
N MET A 53 8.13 12.88 -7.18
CA MET A 53 7.83 12.03 -6.01
C MET A 53 7.50 10.60 -6.39
N ARG A 54 7.99 10.13 -7.55
CA ARG A 54 7.73 8.77 -8.06
C ARG A 54 8.06 7.63 -7.10
N HIS A 55 8.96 7.86 -6.13
CA HIS A 55 9.37 6.87 -5.12
C HIS A 55 8.61 7.02 -3.79
N ALA A 56 7.66 7.95 -3.68
CA ALA A 56 6.88 8.17 -2.46
C ALA A 56 6.14 6.90 -2.03
N HIS A 57 5.77 6.05 -2.98
CA HIS A 57 5.15 4.76 -2.71
C HIS A 57 5.99 3.81 -1.85
N LEU A 58 7.32 3.96 -1.82
CA LEU A 58 8.17 3.17 -0.92
C LEU A 58 7.91 3.49 0.55
N ALA A 59 7.40 4.68 0.88
CA ALA A 59 6.99 5.01 2.24
C ALA A 59 5.80 4.15 2.71
N SER A 60 4.98 3.60 1.79
CA SER A 60 3.94 2.61 2.12
C SER A 60 4.53 1.33 2.72
N VAL A 61 5.81 1.03 2.49
CA VAL A 61 6.51 -0.09 3.14
C VAL A 61 6.54 0.10 4.66
N LEU A 62 6.76 1.34 5.13
CA LEU A 62 6.77 1.63 6.57
C LEU A 62 5.38 1.42 7.17
N CYS A 63 4.32 1.85 6.48
CA CYS A 63 2.94 1.65 6.92
C CYS A 63 2.56 0.16 6.95
N GLY A 64 2.84 -0.58 5.89
CA GLY A 64 2.56 -2.02 5.82
C GLY A 64 3.37 -2.82 6.84
N GLY A 65 4.66 -2.50 6.99
CA GLY A 65 5.55 -3.12 7.98
C GLY A 65 5.12 -2.83 9.40
N TRP A 66 4.70 -1.60 9.70
CA TRP A 66 4.14 -1.24 11.00
C TRP A 66 2.88 -2.03 11.32
N LEU A 67 1.92 -2.13 10.39
CA LEU A 67 0.69 -2.92 10.59
C LEU A 67 0.99 -4.38 10.88
N VAL A 68 1.86 -5.01 10.08
CA VAL A 68 2.24 -6.41 10.29
C VAL A 68 2.92 -6.59 11.65
N LEU A 69 3.94 -5.80 11.95
CA LEU A 69 4.73 -5.96 13.16
C LEU A 69 3.92 -5.64 14.43
N HIS A 70 3.17 -4.55 14.42
CA HIS A 70 2.36 -4.13 15.56
C HIS A 70 1.35 -5.21 15.92
N TYR A 71 0.50 -5.63 14.97
CA TYR A 71 -0.55 -6.61 15.23
C TYR A 71 -0.01 -8.02 15.47
N TYR A 72 1.16 -8.37 14.91
CA TYR A 72 1.83 -9.63 15.22
C TYR A 72 2.32 -9.67 16.66
N LEU A 73 2.92 -8.57 17.16
CA LEU A 73 3.47 -8.50 18.52
C LEU A 73 2.38 -8.32 19.59
N THR A 74 1.26 -7.67 19.27
CA THR A 74 0.18 -7.41 20.23
C THR A 74 -0.90 -8.49 20.26
N SER A 75 -0.97 -9.38 19.26
CA SER A 75 -1.94 -10.49 19.26
C SER A 75 -1.51 -11.59 20.23
N SER A 76 -2.25 -11.77 21.32
CA SER A 76 -1.97 -12.71 22.41
C SER A 76 -2.28 -14.18 22.09
N GLY A 77 -1.84 -14.70 20.93
CA GLY A 77 -1.96 -16.11 20.54
C GLY A 77 -3.30 -16.51 19.91
N GLU A 78 -4.42 -15.95 20.37
CA GLU A 78 -5.71 -16.05 19.69
C GLU A 78 -5.81 -14.90 18.67
N GLY A 79 -5.50 -15.20 17.40
CA GLY A 79 -5.51 -14.20 16.34
C GLY A 79 -6.90 -13.62 16.13
N THR A 80 -7.17 -12.45 16.71
CA THR A 80 -8.47 -11.77 16.53
C THR A 80 -8.71 -11.49 15.04
N PRO A 81 -9.98 -11.49 14.57
CA PRO A 81 -10.28 -11.20 13.17
C PRO A 81 -9.69 -9.87 12.68
N ILE A 82 -9.63 -8.87 13.56
CA ILE A 82 -9.09 -7.56 13.19
C ILE A 82 -7.57 -7.58 13.03
N ALA A 83 -6.86 -8.30 13.90
CA ALA A 83 -5.42 -8.46 13.78
C ALA A 83 -5.05 -9.24 12.53
N GLN A 84 -5.77 -10.32 12.23
CA GLN A 84 -5.58 -11.08 10.99
C GLN A 84 -5.80 -10.20 9.75
N ASN A 85 -6.89 -9.42 9.74
CA ASN A 85 -7.17 -8.48 8.64
C ASN A 85 -6.07 -7.41 8.49
N ALA A 86 -5.62 -6.82 9.59
CA ALA A 86 -4.56 -5.80 9.56
C ALA A 86 -3.23 -6.37 9.05
N ILE A 87 -2.85 -7.58 9.49
CA ILE A 87 -1.64 -8.27 9.03
C ILE A 87 -1.75 -8.60 7.54
N LEU A 88 -2.86 -9.19 7.09
CA LEU A 88 -3.05 -9.55 5.67
C LEU A 88 -3.06 -8.31 4.77
N THR A 89 -3.76 -7.25 5.19
CA THR A 89 -3.79 -5.98 4.46
C THR A 89 -2.39 -5.34 4.42
N GLY A 90 -1.67 -5.35 5.54
CA GLY A 90 -0.28 -4.87 5.63
C GLY A 90 0.67 -5.64 4.70
N LEU A 91 0.56 -6.96 4.65
CA LEU A 91 1.33 -7.81 3.72
C LEU A 91 1.03 -7.49 2.25
N MET A 92 -0.25 -7.30 1.90
CA MET A 92 -0.63 -6.90 0.55
C MET A 92 -0.04 -5.53 0.20
N ILE A 93 -0.12 -4.55 1.10
CA ILE A 93 0.51 -3.23 0.91
C ILE A 93 2.03 -3.38 0.68
N LEU A 94 2.71 -4.20 1.49
CA LEU A 94 4.15 -4.45 1.33
C LEU A 94 4.47 -5.04 -0.05
N MET A 95 3.70 -6.03 -0.51
CA MET A 95 3.90 -6.64 -1.82
C MET A 95 3.74 -5.62 -2.95
N PHE A 96 2.71 -4.77 -2.90
CA PHE A 96 2.48 -3.76 -3.94
C PHE A 96 3.43 -2.57 -3.85
N ALA A 97 3.91 -2.22 -2.65
CA ALA A 97 4.84 -1.12 -2.44
C ALA A 97 6.21 -1.38 -3.09
N ILE A 98 6.60 -2.64 -3.29
CA ILE A 98 7.86 -2.98 -3.96
C ILE A 98 7.76 -2.82 -5.49
N ILE A 99 6.56 -2.88 -6.07
CA ILE A 99 6.37 -2.87 -7.53
C ILE A 99 6.61 -1.46 -8.11
N PRO A 100 7.58 -1.26 -9.02
CA PRO A 100 7.87 0.06 -9.58
C PRO A 100 6.70 0.65 -10.36
N ASN A 101 6.53 1.98 -10.32
CA ASN A 101 5.46 2.69 -11.05
C ASN A 101 5.45 2.42 -12.57
N ARG A 102 6.63 2.15 -13.14
CA ARG A 102 6.83 1.93 -14.59
C ARG A 102 6.89 0.46 -15.00
N ALA A 103 6.45 -0.48 -14.17
CA ALA A 103 6.47 -1.91 -14.49
C ALA A 103 5.70 -2.28 -15.77
N SER A 104 4.74 -1.45 -16.20
CA SER A 104 3.96 -1.66 -17.43
C SER A 104 4.62 -1.11 -18.70
N ARG A 105 5.76 -0.40 -18.58
CA ARG A 105 6.50 0.13 -19.73
C ARG A 105 7.66 -0.81 -20.05
N PRO A 106 8.04 -0.97 -21.34
CA PRO A 106 9.24 -1.69 -21.69
C PRO A 106 10.47 -1.05 -21.01
N PRO A 107 11.50 -1.84 -20.71
CA PRO A 107 12.78 -1.32 -20.21
C PRO A 107 13.30 -0.22 -21.14
N THR A 108 13.85 0.85 -20.56
CA THR A 108 14.37 1.99 -21.34
C THR A 108 15.47 1.60 -22.32
N ALA A 109 16.23 0.54 -22.03
CA ALA A 109 17.22 0.00 -22.96
C ALA A 109 16.55 -0.53 -24.24
N TRP A 110 15.39 -1.18 -24.10
CA TRP A 110 14.68 -1.75 -25.24
C TRP A 110 13.97 -0.67 -26.07
N SER A 111 13.41 0.35 -25.41
CA SER A 111 12.80 1.49 -26.13
C SER A 111 13.83 2.26 -26.95
N ARG A 112 15.02 2.53 -26.40
CA ARG A 112 16.11 3.20 -27.12
C ARG A 112 16.62 2.37 -28.31
N LEU A 113 16.73 1.05 -28.14
CA LEU A 113 17.12 0.17 -29.24
C LEU A 113 16.08 0.20 -30.36
N ASN A 114 14.80 0.19 -30.01
CA ASN A 114 13.73 0.24 -31.01
C ASN A 114 13.74 1.57 -31.79
N GLU A 115 13.93 2.71 -31.11
CA GLU A 115 14.12 4.02 -31.75
C GLU A 115 15.31 4.04 -32.73
N GLN A 116 16.42 3.39 -32.35
CA GLN A 116 17.59 3.26 -33.23
C GLN A 116 17.33 2.39 -34.46
N ILE A 117 16.46 1.37 -34.35
CA ILE A 117 16.13 0.45 -35.45
C ILE A 117 15.08 1.05 -36.40
N THR A 118 14.05 1.71 -35.87
CA THR A 118 12.94 2.23 -36.70
C THR A 118 13.22 3.59 -37.33
N GLY A 119 14.22 4.35 -36.84
CA GLY A 119 14.59 5.65 -37.43
C GLY A 119 13.60 6.78 -37.14
N ASP A 120 12.58 6.52 -36.31
CA ASP A 120 11.62 7.51 -35.83
C ASP A 120 12.25 8.26 -34.65
N ALA A 121 12.91 9.39 -34.95
CA ALA A 121 13.43 10.34 -33.95
C ALA A 121 12.49 11.53 -33.76
#